data_AF-A0A8C5BQH4-F1
#
_entry.id   AF-A0A8C5BQH4-F1
#
_cell.length_a   1.000
_cell.length_b   1.000
_cell.length_c   1.000
_cell.angle_alpha   90.00
_cell.angle_beta   90.00
_cell.angle_gamma   90.00
#
_symmetry.space_group_name_H-M   'P 1'
#
loop_
_entity.id
_entity.type
_entity.pdbx_description
1 polymer ?
#
loop_
_entity_poly.entity_id
_entity_poly.type
_entity_poly.pdbx_seq_one_letter_code
_entity_poly.pdbx_strand_id
1 'polypeptide(L)'
;MELNGHRVVSLFLKDSITIFSLQIKQASSILEVHAAIASAASNLALLGSLTVIRTMTDRDEVVESALKFYLDNRLHVPLQQLRQGLECLGVLQAAVGSTAFRRLFSGGPPAPLTAEQVMHMFAVNYSVRGSSRRSEEERAVGYWRDWLIDVEAGDAVLVVEDTENRVTLNQLLMFVTGADRVPPLGFPGEPTINFLHTVTVFPEANTCAMILKLPLHNTFESFSDSMISGIIQSPCFGYA
;
A
#
# COMPACT_ATOMS: atom_id res chain seq x y z
N MET A 1 29.27 11.82 -10.48
CA MET A 1 28.60 10.61 -9.98
C MET A 1 28.56 10.69 -8.45
N GLU A 2 27.79 11.62 -7.89
CA GLU A 2 27.66 11.85 -6.43
C GLU A 2 26.27 12.43 -6.15
N LEU A 3 25.22 11.65 -6.41
CA LEU A 3 23.85 12.01 -6.07
C LEU A 3 23.10 10.73 -5.71
N ASN A 4 23.42 10.11 -4.57
CA ASN A 4 22.58 9.04 -4.02
C ASN A 4 22.67 8.88 -2.48
N GLY A 5 23.63 9.49 -1.78
CA GLY A 5 23.69 9.42 -0.31
C GLY A 5 22.67 10.30 0.41
N HIS A 6 22.50 11.56 -0.03
CA HIS A 6 21.67 12.54 0.67
C HIS A 6 20.15 12.26 0.60
N ARG A 7 19.67 11.65 -0.49
CA ARG A 7 18.24 11.33 -0.66
C ARG A 7 17.79 10.17 0.23
N VAL A 8 18.65 9.16 0.38
CA VAL A 8 18.37 8.01 1.26
C VAL A 8 18.36 8.47 2.72
N VAL A 9 19.34 9.25 3.15
CA VAL A 9 19.41 9.80 4.52
C VAL A 9 18.21 10.68 4.85
N SER A 10 17.70 11.47 3.90
CA SER A 10 16.52 12.33 4.10
C SER A 10 15.22 11.56 4.34
N LEU A 11 15.04 10.39 3.70
CA LEU A 11 13.86 9.54 3.89
C LEU A 11 13.95 8.78 5.23
N PHE A 12 15.12 8.21 5.55
CA PHE A 12 15.35 7.56 6.84
C PHE A 12 15.19 8.52 8.03
N LEU A 13 15.56 9.79 7.89
CA LEU A 13 15.39 10.81 8.95
C LEU A 13 13.93 11.19 9.20
N LYS A 14 13.05 11.17 8.20
CA LYS A 14 11.62 11.50 8.35
C LYS A 14 10.91 10.52 9.28
N ASP A 15 11.13 9.23 9.02
CA ASP A 15 10.55 8.15 9.82
C ASP A 15 11.21 8.11 11.20
N SER A 16 12.54 8.24 11.26
CA SER A 16 13.28 8.18 12.52
C SER A 16 12.90 9.32 13.48
N ILE A 17 12.74 10.57 12.99
CA ILE A 17 12.44 11.72 13.84
C ILE A 17 11.05 11.63 14.46
N THR A 18 10.07 11.22 13.65
CA THR A 18 8.70 11.03 14.13
C THR A 18 8.63 9.86 15.10
N ILE A 19 9.30 8.74 14.80
CA ILE A 19 9.33 7.53 15.64
C ILE A 19 9.98 7.82 16.99
N PHE A 20 11.18 8.43 17.03
CA PHE A 20 11.82 8.66 18.32
C PHE A 20 11.09 9.74 19.13
N SER A 21 10.57 10.79 18.49
CA SER A 21 9.81 11.84 19.20
C SER A 21 8.56 11.25 19.85
N LEU A 22 7.90 10.29 19.16
CA LEU A 22 6.77 9.54 19.69
C LEU A 22 7.19 8.64 20.86
N GLN A 23 8.28 7.88 20.72
CA GLN A 23 8.80 7.00 21.78
C GLN A 23 9.18 7.79 23.04
N ILE A 24 9.89 8.91 22.88
CA ILE A 24 10.22 9.80 24.00
C ILE A 24 8.95 10.35 24.63
N LYS A 25 7.96 10.79 23.84
CA LYS A 25 6.70 11.35 24.36
C LYS A 25 5.83 10.31 25.08
N GLN A 26 5.84 9.05 24.63
CA GLN A 26 5.07 7.95 25.19
C GLN A 26 5.68 7.34 26.45
N ALA A 27 6.96 7.58 26.71
CA ALA A 27 7.62 7.15 27.93
C ALA A 27 6.88 7.68 29.17
N SER A 28 6.61 6.78 30.12
CA SER A 28 5.80 7.01 31.32
C SER A 28 6.64 7.22 32.58
N SER A 29 7.95 6.94 32.50
CA SER A 29 8.91 7.13 33.58
C SER A 29 10.20 7.79 33.08
N ILE A 30 10.96 8.42 33.99
CA ILE A 30 12.25 9.04 33.66
C ILE A 30 13.27 8.01 33.14
N LEU A 31 13.23 6.78 33.65
CA LEU A 31 14.06 5.68 33.17
C LEU A 31 13.77 5.34 31.70
N GLU A 32 12.49 5.25 31.33
CA GLU A 32 12.07 5.05 29.94
C GLU A 32 12.46 6.21 29.04
N VAL A 33 12.36 7.45 29.53
CA VAL A 33 12.79 8.65 28.79
C VAL A 33 14.29 8.61 28.52
N HIS A 34 15.13 8.29 29.52
CA HIS A 34 16.58 8.18 29.34
C HIS A 34 16.95 7.07 28.35
N ALA A 35 16.27 5.92 28.39
CA ALA A 35 16.47 4.84 27.43
C ALA A 35 16.09 5.25 25.99
N ALA A 36 14.94 5.93 25.83
CA ALA A 36 14.48 6.42 24.53
C ALA A 36 15.43 7.48 23.95
N ILE A 37 15.96 8.38 24.78
CA ILE A 37 16.95 9.39 24.37
C ILE A 37 18.28 8.75 23.98
N ALA A 38 18.75 7.75 24.73
CA ALA A 38 19.98 7.04 24.39
C ALA A 38 19.87 6.39 23.01
N SER A 39 18.72 5.81 22.68
CA SER A 39 18.40 5.28 21.36
C SER A 39 18.33 6.38 20.27
N ALA A 40 17.89 7.59 20.64
CA ALA A 40 17.72 8.73 19.73
C ALA A 40 18.90 9.72 19.67
N ALA A 41 19.98 9.48 20.42
CA ALA A 41 21.00 10.48 20.73
C ALA A 41 21.65 11.10 19.49
N SER A 42 22.00 10.28 18.49
CA SER A 42 22.59 10.75 17.23
C SER A 42 21.67 11.68 16.45
N ASN A 43 20.35 11.43 16.48
CA ASN A 43 19.36 12.27 15.82
C ASN A 43 19.14 13.58 16.61
N LEU A 44 19.03 13.49 17.93
CA LEU A 44 18.88 14.67 18.80
C LEU A 44 20.10 15.59 18.73
N ALA A 45 21.32 15.04 18.67
CA ALA A 45 22.54 15.80 18.47
C ALA A 45 22.53 16.55 17.12
N LEU A 46 22.10 15.89 16.04
CA LEU A 46 21.96 16.51 14.72
C LEU A 46 20.92 17.65 14.69
N LEU A 47 19.89 17.56 15.53
CA LEU A 47 18.86 18.58 15.70
C LEU A 47 19.24 19.65 16.74
N GLY A 48 20.43 19.56 17.35
CA GLY A 48 20.87 20.48 18.41
C GLY A 48 19.99 20.42 19.67
N SER A 49 19.24 19.34 19.87
CA SER A 49 18.21 19.20 20.90
C SER A 49 18.62 18.26 22.05
N LEU A 50 19.91 17.90 22.14
CA LEU A 50 20.41 17.03 23.20
C LEU A 50 20.54 17.84 24.51
N THR A 51 19.61 17.64 25.45
CA THR A 51 19.65 18.28 26.77
C THR A 51 19.52 17.25 27.90
N VAL A 52 19.91 17.65 29.11
CA VAL A 52 19.78 16.81 30.31
C VAL A 52 18.34 16.82 30.77
N ILE A 53 17.67 15.67 30.71
CA ILE A 53 16.28 15.51 31.15
C ILE A 53 16.25 15.01 32.59
N ARG A 54 15.63 15.79 33.48
CA ARG A 54 15.43 15.47 34.90
C ARG A 54 13.96 15.30 35.25
N THR A 55 13.08 15.88 34.47
CA THR A 55 11.62 15.85 34.69
C THR A 55 10.87 15.44 33.42
N MET A 56 9.60 15.06 33.58
CA MET A 56 8.71 14.78 32.43
C MET A 56 8.34 16.07 31.68
N THR A 57 8.51 17.23 32.29
CA THR A 57 8.41 18.53 31.62
C THR A 57 9.58 18.73 30.66
N ASP A 58 10.81 18.44 31.11
CA ASP A 58 12.01 18.54 30.27
C ASP A 58 11.90 17.62 29.03
N ARG A 59 11.29 16.44 29.19
CA ARG A 59 10.96 15.51 28.10
C ARG A 59 10.08 16.19 27.04
N ASP A 60 9.03 16.87 27.48
CA ASP A 60 8.10 17.53 26.59
C ASP A 60 8.75 18.71 25.85
N GLU A 61 9.60 19.47 26.54
CA GLU A 61 10.37 20.57 25.96
C GLU A 61 11.39 20.09 24.91
N VAL A 62 12.07 18.96 25.15
CA VAL A 62 12.99 18.37 24.19
C VAL A 62 12.27 17.90 22.94
N VAL A 63 11.13 17.22 23.10
CA VAL A 63 10.31 16.80 21.96
C VAL A 63 9.81 18.01 21.18
N GLU A 64 9.32 19.04 21.87
CA GLU A 64 8.83 20.27 21.22
C GLU A 64 9.96 21.01 20.48
N SER A 65 11.15 21.13 21.09
CA SER A 65 12.32 21.77 20.49
C SER A 65 12.81 21.01 19.25
N ALA A 66 12.90 19.68 19.35
CA ALA A 66 13.31 18.83 18.24
C ALA A 66 12.31 18.92 17.06
N LEU A 67 11.01 18.93 17.36
CA LEU A 67 9.96 19.10 16.35
C LEU A 67 10.01 20.49 15.72
N LYS A 68 10.11 21.56 16.51
CA LYS A 68 10.24 22.94 16.00
C LYS A 68 11.45 23.09 15.10
N PHE A 69 12.64 22.65 15.54
CA PHE A 69 13.84 22.72 14.71
C PHE A 69 13.66 21.96 13.38
N TYR A 70 13.06 20.78 13.42
CA TYR A 70 12.84 19.99 12.20
C TYR A 70 11.86 20.68 11.24
N LEU A 71 10.72 21.14 11.75
CA LEU A 71 9.68 21.82 10.98
C LEU A 71 10.18 23.16 10.42
N ASP A 72 10.78 23.98 11.27
CA ASP A 72 11.15 25.37 10.96
C ASP A 72 12.45 25.48 10.17
N ASN A 73 13.35 24.51 10.26
CA ASN A 73 14.66 24.60 9.63
C ASN A 73 14.81 23.64 8.44
N ARG A 74 14.37 22.38 8.58
CA ARG A 74 14.50 21.39 7.50
C ARG A 74 13.31 21.36 6.56
N LEU A 75 12.11 21.50 7.08
CA LEU A 75 10.89 21.40 6.25
C LEU A 75 10.37 22.74 5.78
N HIS A 76 10.81 23.87 6.35
CA HIS A 76 10.31 25.19 6.00
C HIS A 76 10.39 25.51 4.50
N VAL A 77 11.59 25.44 3.90
CA VAL A 77 11.77 25.74 2.47
C VAL A 77 11.01 24.73 1.58
N PRO A 78 11.11 23.40 1.78
CA PRO A 78 10.33 22.44 1.00
C PRO A 78 8.81 22.61 1.12
N LEU A 79 8.28 22.86 2.32
CA LEU A 79 6.85 23.06 2.54
C LEU A 79 6.37 24.38 1.93
N GLN A 80 7.18 25.43 1.99
CA GLN A 80 6.87 26.70 1.34
C GLN A 80 6.84 26.54 -0.19
N GLN A 81 7.80 25.81 -0.77
CA GLN A 81 7.81 25.52 -2.20
C GLN A 81 6.61 24.65 -2.62
N LEU A 82 6.27 23.62 -1.84
CA LEU A 82 5.09 22.81 -2.07
C LEU A 82 3.81 23.66 -2.03
N ARG A 83 3.68 24.52 -1.02
CA ARG A 83 2.56 25.45 -0.88
C ARG A 83 2.43 26.34 -2.12
N GLN A 84 3.51 27.01 -2.52
CA GLN A 84 3.53 27.88 -3.70
C GLN A 84 3.17 27.12 -4.98
N GLY A 85 3.69 25.89 -5.14
CA GLY A 85 3.36 25.02 -6.28
C GLY A 85 1.86 24.65 -6.33
N LEU A 86 1.27 24.32 -5.19
CA LEU A 86 -0.17 24.02 -5.09
C LEU A 86 -1.03 25.28 -5.29
N GLU A 87 -0.57 26.45 -4.84
CA GLU A 87 -1.24 27.74 -5.07
C GLU A 87 -1.21 28.16 -6.54
N CYS A 88 -0.16 27.81 -7.29
CA CYS A 88 0.05 28.23 -8.68
C CYS A 88 -1.14 27.94 -9.61
N LEU A 89 -1.81 26.80 -9.41
CA LEU A 89 -3.00 26.38 -10.18
C LEU A 89 -4.28 26.35 -9.33
N GLY A 90 -4.28 26.97 -8.15
CA GLY A 90 -5.46 26.99 -7.26
C GLY A 90 -5.76 25.69 -6.51
N VAL A 91 -4.87 24.69 -6.58
CA VAL A 91 -5.06 23.38 -5.95
C VAL A 91 -5.11 23.50 -4.42
N LEU A 92 -4.30 24.37 -3.82
CA LEU A 92 -4.32 24.59 -2.37
C LEU A 92 -5.70 25.11 -1.91
N GLN A 93 -6.25 26.08 -2.63
CA GLN A 93 -7.55 26.68 -2.36
C GLN A 93 -8.66 25.64 -2.52
N ALA A 94 -8.59 24.81 -3.57
CA ALA A 94 -9.50 23.69 -3.76
C ALA A 94 -9.40 22.66 -2.63
N ALA A 95 -8.19 22.30 -2.19
CA ALA A 95 -7.96 21.35 -1.11
C ALA A 95 -8.49 21.82 0.24
N VAL A 96 -8.40 23.13 0.54
CA VAL A 96 -8.92 23.72 1.78
C VAL A 96 -10.44 23.91 1.71
N GLY A 97 -10.97 24.34 0.55
CA GLY A 97 -12.37 24.70 0.38
C GLY A 97 -13.32 23.54 0.05
N SER A 98 -12.79 22.40 -0.42
CA SER A 98 -13.60 21.24 -0.82
C SER A 98 -13.35 20.03 0.08
N THR A 99 -14.42 19.49 0.65
CA THR A 99 -14.37 18.25 1.43
C THR A 99 -13.92 17.06 0.58
N ALA A 100 -14.25 17.04 -0.71
CA ALA A 100 -13.80 16.01 -1.63
C ALA A 100 -12.28 16.06 -1.83
N PHE A 101 -11.72 17.23 -2.16
CA PHE A 101 -10.27 17.38 -2.29
C PHE A 101 -9.56 17.15 -0.95
N ARG A 102 -10.11 17.63 0.16
CA ARG A 102 -9.55 17.35 1.49
C ARG A 102 -9.45 15.86 1.78
N ARG A 103 -10.42 15.03 1.35
CA ARG A 103 -10.31 13.56 1.46
C ARG A 103 -9.20 12.99 0.58
N LEU A 104 -8.94 13.56 -0.59
CA LEU A 104 -7.83 13.13 -1.47
C LEU A 104 -6.46 13.43 -0.88
N PHE A 105 -6.29 14.60 -0.26
CA PHE A 105 -5.00 15.06 0.27
C PHE A 105 -4.76 14.72 1.75
N SER A 106 -5.82 14.50 2.51
CA SER A 106 -5.77 14.37 3.98
C SER A 106 -6.65 13.25 4.53
N GLY A 107 -7.28 12.44 3.66
CA GLY A 107 -8.01 11.26 4.09
C GLY A 107 -7.07 10.25 4.74
N GLY A 108 -7.56 9.55 5.77
CA GLY A 108 -6.91 8.36 6.30
C GLY A 108 -6.90 7.23 5.26
N PRO A 109 -6.26 6.09 5.59
CA PRO A 109 -6.32 4.92 4.72
C PRO A 109 -7.79 4.58 4.40
N PRO A 110 -8.13 4.33 3.13
CA PRO A 110 -9.48 3.95 2.76
C PRO A 110 -9.88 2.65 3.46
N ALA A 111 -11.18 2.39 3.53
CA ALA A 111 -11.67 1.10 3.99
C ALA A 111 -11.02 -0.03 3.16
N PRO A 112 -10.77 -1.21 3.77
CA PRO A 112 -10.31 -2.39 3.03
C PRO A 112 -11.25 -2.71 1.85
N LEU A 113 -10.69 -3.23 0.77
CA LEU A 113 -11.50 -3.77 -0.33
C LEU A 113 -12.26 -5.00 0.18
N THR A 114 -13.49 -5.18 -0.31
CA THR A 114 -14.27 -6.40 -0.10
C THR A 114 -14.28 -7.26 -1.36
N ALA A 115 -14.53 -8.56 -1.20
CA ALA A 115 -14.66 -9.49 -2.31
C ALA A 115 -15.80 -9.05 -3.25
N GLU A 116 -16.94 -8.62 -2.70
CA GLU A 116 -18.08 -8.10 -3.47
C GLU A 116 -17.68 -6.90 -4.35
N GLN A 117 -16.93 -5.95 -3.78
CA GLN A 117 -16.45 -4.80 -4.54
C GLN A 117 -15.57 -5.25 -5.70
N VAL A 118 -14.61 -6.14 -5.45
CA VAL A 118 -13.72 -6.66 -6.50
C VAL A 118 -14.53 -7.43 -7.55
N MET A 119 -15.53 -8.23 -7.15
CA MET A 119 -16.38 -8.95 -8.08
C MET A 119 -17.09 -8.01 -9.07
N HIS A 120 -17.62 -6.90 -8.57
CA HIS A 120 -18.34 -5.92 -9.38
C HIS A 120 -17.43 -5.03 -10.25
N MET A 121 -16.12 -5.00 -9.99
CA MET A 121 -15.18 -4.25 -10.82
C MET A 121 -14.87 -4.92 -12.16
N PHE A 122 -15.10 -6.23 -12.28
CA PHE A 122 -14.64 -7.00 -13.44
C PHE A 122 -15.79 -7.45 -14.35
N ALA A 123 -15.69 -7.12 -15.63
CA ALA A 123 -16.51 -7.73 -16.68
C ALA A 123 -15.86 -9.02 -17.20
N VAL A 124 -16.65 -10.06 -17.46
CA VAL A 124 -16.12 -11.37 -17.89
C VAL A 124 -16.33 -11.60 -19.38
N ASN A 125 -15.23 -11.83 -20.11
CA ASN A 125 -15.21 -12.10 -21.54
C ASN A 125 -15.25 -13.60 -21.82
N TYR A 126 -16.46 -14.15 -21.79
CA TYR A 126 -16.66 -15.56 -22.06
C TYR A 126 -16.65 -15.91 -23.56
N SER A 127 -16.30 -17.16 -23.84
CA SER A 127 -16.57 -17.84 -25.10
C SER A 127 -18.07 -18.00 -25.36
N VAL A 128 -18.40 -18.32 -26.61
CA VAL A 128 -19.77 -18.58 -27.08
C VAL A 128 -20.44 -19.67 -26.24
N ARG A 129 -21.70 -19.45 -25.87
CA ARG A 129 -22.52 -20.42 -25.13
C ARG A 129 -22.62 -21.75 -25.88
N GLY A 130 -22.51 -22.86 -25.15
CA GLY A 130 -22.59 -24.22 -25.71
C GLY A 130 -21.26 -24.80 -26.21
N SER A 131 -20.16 -24.02 -26.19
CA SER A 131 -18.82 -24.56 -26.41
C SER A 131 -18.30 -25.28 -25.15
N SER A 132 -17.39 -26.25 -25.32
CA SER A 132 -16.68 -26.88 -24.20
C SER A 132 -15.88 -25.87 -23.36
N ARG A 133 -15.36 -24.83 -24.02
CA ARG A 133 -14.67 -23.71 -23.37
C ARG A 133 -15.56 -22.99 -22.38
N ARG A 134 -16.81 -22.71 -22.74
CA ARG A 134 -17.75 -21.96 -21.89
C ARG A 134 -17.92 -22.61 -20.51
N SER A 135 -18.03 -23.94 -20.45
CA SER A 135 -18.18 -24.66 -19.17
C SER A 135 -16.94 -24.55 -18.28
N GLU A 136 -15.75 -24.60 -18.87
CA GLU A 136 -14.50 -24.45 -18.11
C GLU A 136 -14.32 -23.02 -17.59
N GLU A 137 -14.68 -22.03 -18.41
CA GLU A 137 -14.65 -20.62 -18.06
C GLU A 137 -15.63 -20.27 -16.93
N GLU A 138 -16.85 -20.81 -16.97
CA GLU A 138 -17.84 -20.62 -15.90
C GLU A 138 -17.38 -21.23 -14.57
N ARG A 139 -16.75 -22.41 -14.63
CA ARG A 139 -16.12 -23.03 -13.45
C ARG A 139 -14.99 -22.17 -12.90
N ALA A 140 -14.09 -21.67 -13.76
CA ALA A 140 -12.99 -20.81 -13.33
C ALA A 140 -13.48 -19.49 -12.71
N VAL A 141 -14.58 -18.90 -13.22
CA VAL A 141 -15.21 -17.73 -12.61
C VAL A 141 -15.85 -18.07 -11.27
N GLY A 142 -16.46 -19.25 -11.13
CA GLY A 142 -16.96 -19.75 -9.84
C GLY A 142 -15.84 -19.82 -8.82
N TYR A 143 -14.74 -20.49 -9.16
CA TYR A 143 -13.55 -20.57 -8.30
C TYR A 143 -12.97 -19.19 -7.97
N TRP A 144 -12.89 -18.29 -8.94
CA TRP A 144 -12.42 -16.93 -8.70
C TRP A 144 -13.29 -16.20 -7.66
N ARG A 145 -14.62 -16.31 -7.73
CA ARG A 145 -15.52 -15.67 -6.76
C ARG A 145 -15.37 -16.25 -5.37
N ASP A 146 -15.34 -17.57 -5.26
CA ASP A 146 -15.15 -18.26 -3.98
C ASP A 146 -13.78 -17.91 -3.38
N TRP A 147 -12.75 -17.87 -4.21
CA TRP A 147 -11.39 -17.51 -3.80
C TRP A 147 -11.29 -16.05 -3.32
N LEU A 148 -12.01 -15.10 -3.92
CA LEU A 148 -12.05 -13.72 -3.41
C LEU A 148 -12.62 -13.65 -1.99
N ILE A 149 -13.63 -14.48 -1.68
CA ILE A 149 -14.22 -14.56 -0.34
C ILE A 149 -13.18 -15.13 0.65
N ASP A 150 -12.47 -16.19 0.27
CA ASP A 150 -11.41 -16.76 1.09
C ASP A 150 -10.26 -15.76 1.30
N VAL A 151 -9.91 -14.95 0.30
CA VAL A 151 -8.91 -13.87 0.42
C VAL A 151 -9.37 -12.78 1.40
N GLU A 152 -10.65 -12.37 1.34
CA GLU A 152 -11.21 -11.39 2.26
C GLU A 152 -11.26 -11.92 3.71
N ALA A 153 -11.65 -13.19 3.90
CA ALA A 153 -11.70 -13.84 5.19
C ALA A 153 -10.31 -14.15 5.78
N GLY A 154 -9.28 -14.17 4.92
CA GLY A 154 -7.93 -14.61 5.29
C GLY A 154 -7.79 -16.13 5.34
N ASP A 155 -8.60 -16.87 4.59
CA ASP A 155 -8.56 -18.33 4.50
C ASP A 155 -7.81 -18.82 3.24
N ALA A 156 -7.54 -17.94 2.27
CA ALA A 156 -6.72 -18.25 1.10
C ALA A 156 -5.23 -18.36 1.47
N VAL A 157 -4.79 -19.58 1.82
CA VAL A 157 -3.44 -19.88 2.30
C VAL A 157 -2.79 -20.94 1.44
N LEU A 158 -1.56 -20.68 1.03
CA LEU A 158 -0.67 -21.64 0.39
C LEU A 158 0.55 -21.87 1.29
N VAL A 159 0.83 -23.12 1.67
CA VAL A 159 2.03 -23.47 2.46
C VAL A 159 3.10 -24.03 1.52
N VAL A 160 4.23 -23.36 1.44
CA VAL A 160 5.42 -23.82 0.68
C VAL A 160 6.61 -23.79 1.62
N GLU A 161 7.31 -24.93 1.76
CA GLU A 161 8.51 -25.04 2.61
C GLU A 161 8.30 -24.48 4.03
N ASP A 162 7.22 -24.90 4.68
CA ASP A 162 6.79 -24.45 6.02
C ASP A 162 6.52 -22.92 6.14
N THR A 163 6.40 -22.23 5.00
CA THR A 163 6.06 -20.81 4.94
C THR A 163 4.63 -20.63 4.45
N GLU A 164 3.79 -19.97 5.26
CA GLU A 164 2.45 -19.56 4.85
C GLU A 164 2.52 -18.35 3.93
N ASN A 165 1.97 -18.52 2.73
CA ASN A 165 1.83 -17.49 1.72
C ASN A 165 0.36 -17.11 1.59
N ARG A 166 0.11 -15.80 1.66
CA ARG A 166 -1.24 -15.21 1.62
C ARG A 166 -1.21 -14.04 0.65
N VAL A 167 -2.32 -13.86 -0.05
CA VAL A 167 -2.54 -12.65 -0.85
C VAL A 167 -3.66 -11.82 -0.26
N THR A 168 -3.67 -10.54 -0.58
CA THR A 168 -4.72 -9.59 -0.24
C THR A 168 -5.44 -9.13 -1.51
N LEU A 169 -6.67 -8.64 -1.37
CA LEU A 169 -7.40 -8.02 -2.48
C LEU A 169 -6.65 -6.83 -3.09
N ASN A 170 -5.90 -6.09 -2.28
CA ASN A 170 -5.02 -5.00 -2.75
C ASN A 170 -3.88 -5.51 -3.62
N GLN A 171 -3.27 -6.65 -3.28
CA GLN A 171 -2.23 -7.28 -4.11
C GLN A 171 -2.80 -7.82 -5.43
N LEU A 172 -4.00 -8.40 -5.41
CA LEU A 172 -4.69 -8.77 -6.64
C LEU A 172 -4.96 -7.53 -7.51
N LEU A 173 -5.46 -6.44 -6.92
CA LEU A 173 -5.74 -5.22 -7.67
C LEU A 173 -4.46 -4.61 -8.26
N MET A 174 -3.36 -4.63 -7.50
CA MET A 174 -2.04 -4.22 -7.97
C MET A 174 -1.56 -5.09 -9.15
N PHE A 175 -1.69 -6.40 -9.03
CA PHE A 175 -1.30 -7.36 -10.07
C PHE A 175 -2.02 -7.08 -11.39
N VAL A 176 -3.32 -6.73 -11.34
CA VAL A 176 -4.13 -6.52 -12.54
C VAL A 176 -4.11 -5.08 -13.07
N THR A 177 -4.05 -4.08 -12.20
CA THR A 177 -4.30 -2.68 -12.60
C THR A 177 -3.08 -1.78 -12.40
N GLY A 178 -2.04 -2.26 -11.71
CA GLY A 178 -0.93 -1.44 -11.25
C GLY A 178 -1.28 -0.46 -10.13
N ALA A 179 -2.47 -0.58 -9.54
CA ALA A 179 -2.90 0.22 -8.40
C ALA A 179 -3.37 -0.69 -7.25
N ASP A 180 -2.99 -0.36 -6.02
CA ASP A 180 -3.39 -1.10 -4.81
C ASP A 180 -4.82 -0.76 -4.35
N ARG A 181 -5.47 0.21 -5.02
CA ARG A 181 -6.78 0.75 -4.70
C ARG A 181 -7.44 1.31 -5.95
N VAL A 182 -8.77 1.43 -5.91
CA VAL A 182 -9.51 2.16 -6.94
C VAL A 182 -9.10 3.63 -6.90
N PRO A 183 -8.63 4.22 -8.02
CA PRO A 183 -8.31 5.63 -8.06
C PRO A 183 -9.55 6.48 -7.72
N PRO A 184 -9.38 7.69 -7.15
CA PRO A 184 -10.52 8.51 -6.77
C PRO A 184 -11.49 8.89 -7.89
N LEU A 185 -11.01 8.89 -9.14
CA LEU A 185 -11.82 9.12 -10.34
C LEU A 185 -12.24 7.82 -11.04
N GLY A 186 -12.01 6.67 -10.40
CA GLY A 186 -12.18 5.35 -11.00
C GLY A 186 -11.02 4.97 -11.92
N PHE A 187 -11.11 3.77 -12.47
CA PHE A 187 -10.19 3.29 -13.50
C PHE A 187 -10.51 3.93 -14.87
N PRO A 188 -9.50 4.12 -15.75
CA PRO A 188 -9.71 4.72 -17.07
C PRO A 188 -10.53 3.84 -18.02
N GLY A 189 -10.77 2.57 -17.67
CA GLY A 189 -11.55 1.59 -18.39
C GLY A 189 -12.08 0.52 -17.43
N GLU A 190 -12.92 -0.37 -17.92
CA GLU A 190 -13.49 -1.48 -17.14
C GLU A 190 -12.47 -2.63 -17.09
N PRO A 191 -11.99 -3.05 -15.90
CA PRO A 191 -11.21 -4.26 -15.76
C PRO A 191 -11.95 -5.48 -16.30
N THR A 192 -11.24 -6.39 -16.95
CA THR A 192 -11.87 -7.57 -17.57
C THR A 192 -11.20 -8.88 -17.19
N ILE A 193 -11.99 -9.95 -17.19
CA ILE A 193 -11.53 -11.33 -17.03
C ILE A 193 -11.55 -12.03 -18.38
N ASN A 194 -10.39 -12.57 -18.74
CA ASN A 194 -10.19 -13.50 -19.85
C ASN A 194 -9.71 -14.85 -19.29
N PHE A 195 -9.52 -15.83 -20.19
CA PHE A 195 -9.21 -17.20 -19.81
C PHE A 195 -7.98 -17.74 -20.55
N LEU A 196 -7.14 -18.45 -19.82
CA LEU A 196 -5.96 -19.12 -20.35
C LEU A 196 -6.34 -20.51 -20.89
N HIS A 197 -6.68 -20.58 -22.18
CA HIS A 197 -6.95 -21.83 -22.91
C HIS A 197 -5.65 -22.55 -23.33
N THR A 198 -4.60 -22.43 -22.54
CA THR A 198 -3.23 -22.90 -22.79
C THR A 198 -2.74 -23.76 -21.63
N VAL A 199 -1.54 -24.35 -21.75
CA VAL A 199 -0.92 -25.18 -20.69
C VAL A 199 -0.43 -24.38 -19.46
N THR A 200 -0.63 -23.07 -19.46
CA THR A 200 -0.25 -22.14 -18.40
C THR A 200 -1.10 -22.37 -17.16
N VAL A 201 -0.43 -22.60 -16.02
CA VAL A 201 -1.10 -22.93 -14.76
C VAL A 201 -1.31 -21.72 -13.85
N PHE A 202 -0.56 -20.63 -14.06
CA PHE A 202 -0.62 -19.41 -13.26
C PHE A 202 -1.48 -18.33 -13.93
N PRO A 203 -2.05 -17.38 -13.16
CA PRO A 203 -2.70 -16.22 -13.74
C PRO A 203 -1.73 -15.31 -14.48
N GLU A 204 -2.23 -14.62 -15.49
CA GLU A 204 -1.52 -13.52 -16.16
C GLU A 204 -2.33 -12.24 -16.01
N ALA A 205 -1.67 -11.09 -16.05
CA ALA A 205 -2.34 -9.81 -16.17
C ALA A 205 -1.68 -8.87 -17.19
N ASN A 206 -2.53 -8.14 -17.90
CA ASN A 206 -2.12 -6.99 -18.70
C ASN A 206 -2.56 -5.72 -17.95
N THR A 207 -1.61 -5.07 -17.28
CA THR A 207 -1.91 -3.90 -16.44
C THR A 207 -2.38 -2.69 -17.23
N CYS A 208 -1.83 -2.46 -18.42
CA CYS A 208 -2.25 -1.35 -19.28
C CYS A 208 -3.69 -1.49 -19.77
N ALA A 209 -4.12 -2.72 -20.04
CA ALA A 209 -5.49 -3.02 -20.48
C ALA A 209 -6.42 -3.46 -19.33
N MET A 210 -5.90 -3.60 -18.12
CA MET A 210 -6.59 -4.14 -16.93
C MET A 210 -7.29 -5.47 -17.20
N ILE A 211 -6.56 -6.39 -17.85
CA ILE A 211 -7.07 -7.74 -18.17
C ILE A 211 -6.44 -8.72 -17.19
N LEU A 212 -7.25 -9.40 -16.39
CA LEU A 212 -6.86 -10.60 -15.65
C LEU A 212 -7.16 -11.82 -16.52
N LYS A 213 -6.18 -12.69 -16.75
CA LYS A 213 -6.39 -13.98 -17.39
C LYS A 213 -6.35 -15.08 -16.34
N LEU A 214 -7.49 -15.73 -16.13
CA LEU A 214 -7.62 -16.82 -15.17
C LEU A 214 -7.06 -18.13 -15.73
N PRO A 215 -6.30 -18.90 -14.94
CA PRO A 215 -5.92 -20.26 -15.29
C PRO A 215 -7.13 -21.19 -15.18
N LEU A 216 -7.19 -22.20 -16.04
CA LEU A 216 -8.28 -23.18 -16.07
C LEU A 216 -7.85 -24.45 -15.31
N HIS A 217 -8.36 -24.60 -14.09
CA HIS A 217 -8.09 -25.76 -13.24
C HIS A 217 -9.32 -26.64 -13.04
N ASN A 218 -9.10 -27.90 -12.70
CA ASN A 218 -10.18 -28.88 -12.45
C ASN A 218 -10.71 -28.86 -11.02
N THR A 219 -9.92 -28.33 -10.09
CA THR A 219 -10.24 -28.24 -8.66
C THR A 219 -10.04 -26.80 -8.18
N PHE A 220 -10.78 -26.46 -7.12
CA PHE A 220 -10.64 -25.16 -6.45
C PHE A 220 -9.26 -24.97 -5.81
N GLU A 221 -8.72 -26.01 -5.17
CA GLU A 221 -7.42 -25.98 -4.50
C GLU A 221 -6.29 -25.63 -5.49
N SER A 222 -6.19 -26.34 -6.62
CA SER A 222 -5.17 -26.05 -7.63
C SER A 222 -5.33 -24.66 -8.26
N PHE A 223 -6.56 -24.18 -8.38
CA PHE A 223 -6.84 -22.81 -8.78
C PHE A 223 -6.30 -21.81 -7.75
N SER A 224 -6.65 -21.99 -6.47
CA SER A 224 -6.22 -21.13 -5.37
C SER A 224 -4.71 -21.06 -5.24
N ASP A 225 -4.02 -22.20 -5.23
CA ASP A 225 -2.56 -22.30 -5.11
C ASP A 225 -1.85 -21.57 -6.26
N SER A 226 -2.39 -21.73 -7.47
CA SER A 226 -1.83 -21.08 -8.66
C SER A 226 -2.06 -19.58 -8.64
N MET A 227 -3.23 -19.12 -8.18
CA MET A 227 -3.53 -17.69 -8.02
C MET A 227 -2.59 -17.05 -7.00
N ILE A 228 -2.42 -17.68 -5.83
CA ILE A 228 -1.52 -17.21 -4.77
C ILE A 228 -0.08 -17.16 -5.29
N SER A 229 0.42 -18.27 -5.84
CA SER A 229 1.80 -18.36 -6.36
C SER A 229 2.07 -17.31 -7.44
N GLY A 230 1.18 -17.20 -8.44
CA GLY A 230 1.38 -16.30 -9.57
C GLY A 230 1.40 -14.83 -9.16
N ILE A 231 0.53 -14.43 -8.23
CA ILE A 231 0.47 -13.04 -7.73
C ILE A 231 1.71 -12.71 -6.88
N ILE A 232 2.11 -13.62 -5.98
CA ILE A 232 3.26 -13.38 -5.08
C ILE A 232 4.58 -13.31 -5.84
N GLN A 233 4.76 -14.16 -6.86
CA GLN A 233 5.98 -14.20 -7.66
C GLN A 233 6.06 -13.01 -8.64
N SER A 234 4.97 -12.26 -8.81
CA SER A 234 4.85 -11.11 -9.73
C SER A 234 4.42 -9.82 -9.02
N PRO A 235 5.17 -9.33 -8.01
CA PRO A 235 4.71 -8.30 -7.09
C PRO A 235 4.47 -6.91 -7.73
N CYS A 236 4.95 -6.67 -8.96
CA CYS A 236 4.84 -5.38 -9.65
C CYS A 236 4.19 -5.43 -11.04
N PHE A 237 4.40 -6.50 -11.82
CA PHE A 237 3.91 -6.63 -13.19
C PHE A 237 3.41 -8.05 -13.40
N GLY A 238 2.17 -8.19 -13.86
CA GLY A 238 1.43 -9.46 -13.89
C GLY A 238 1.89 -10.48 -14.92
N TYR A 239 3.16 -10.86 -14.89
CA TYR A 239 3.69 -11.95 -15.69
C TYR A 239 4.40 -12.94 -14.76
N ALA A 240 3.71 -14.05 -14.47
CA ALA A 240 4.22 -15.18 -13.72
C ALA A 240 4.67 -16.29 -14.68
#